data_AF-A0AAC8Q9Z9-F1
#
_entry.id   AF-A0AAC8Q9Z9-F1
#
_cell.length_a   1.000
_cell.length_b   1.000
_cell.length_c   1.000
_cell.angle_alpha   90.00
_cell.angle_beta   90.00
_cell.angle_gamma   90.00
#
_symmetry.space_group_name_H-M   'P 1'
#
loop_
_entity.id
_entity.type
_entity.pdbx_description
1 polymer ?
#
loop_
_entity_poly.entity_id
_entity_poly.type
_entity_poly.pdbx_seq_one_letter_code
_entity_poly.pdbx_strand_id
1 'polypeptide(L)'
;MGTRSALLASSTPGALAPGTTPEVTGRWTPPLLLAGLVSAGLGVLRNLWWAVKCFARGLGRLLTGKFSTGGQELRRGVLKLVQLPLDVLLSLGGRVLSGIQTLVGIEPVGSRLAPRQIAELRKVFGDSLDYERVRLKVGRLGLLSLAGRPFVLGHTLYVPRDIPRTDAAALQLPMHLLIQEMGHIWQYQAGGTDYVCETLWSPWFGEGSDWRTALDAGRSWGELDPEQQVRLLKVAYARSGYFEAPGQRFVDEDTGVDYTGQLARALEQLRTRKGAP
;
A
#
# COMPACT_ATOMS: atom_id res chain seq x y z
N MET A 1 74.94 61.12 35.49
CA MET A 1 74.29 60.48 36.65
C MET A 1 72.88 60.06 36.25
N GLY A 2 72.55 58.76 36.34
CA GLY A 2 71.21 58.11 36.21
C GLY A 2 70.56 58.10 34.81
N THR A 3 70.54 57.06 33.95
CA THR A 3 69.85 55.72 33.96
C THR A 3 68.37 55.78 34.38
N ARG A 4 67.36 55.16 33.74
CA ARG A 4 67.25 54.15 32.65
C ARG A 4 65.73 53.95 32.31
N SER A 5 65.44 53.50 31.08
CA SER A 5 64.43 52.47 30.66
C SER A 5 62.93 52.64 31.01
N ALA A 6 61.98 52.73 30.05
CA ALA A 6 61.46 51.75 29.06
C ALA A 6 60.38 50.78 29.61
N LEU A 7 59.23 50.62 28.92
CA LEU A 7 58.65 49.33 28.49
C LEU A 7 57.28 49.45 27.79
N LEU A 8 57.13 48.63 26.75
CA LEU A 8 55.93 48.29 25.97
C LEU A 8 55.05 47.25 26.69
N ALA A 9 53.75 47.23 26.40
CA ALA A 9 52.93 46.01 26.38
C ALA A 9 51.66 46.20 25.54
N SER A 10 51.20 45.10 24.95
CA SER A 10 50.23 44.95 23.86
C SER A 10 48.86 44.41 24.30
N SER A 11 47.91 44.45 23.35
CA SER A 11 46.72 43.59 23.18
C SER A 11 45.37 44.00 23.79
N THR A 12 44.35 44.14 22.93
CA THR A 12 42.93 43.81 23.19
C THR A 12 42.19 43.58 21.85
N PRO A 13 41.23 42.64 21.74
CA PRO A 13 40.61 42.22 20.48
C PRO A 13 39.27 42.91 20.19
N GLY A 14 38.98 43.16 18.91
CA GLY A 14 37.73 43.78 18.43
C GLY A 14 36.65 42.77 18.04
N ALA A 15 35.41 43.08 18.42
CA ALA A 15 34.19 42.29 18.23
C ALA A 15 33.46 42.55 16.89
N LEU A 16 32.64 41.56 16.53
CA LEU A 16 31.63 41.39 15.45
C LEU A 16 30.82 42.61 14.97
N ALA A 17 30.56 42.69 13.64
CA ALA A 17 29.23 42.62 12.95
C ALA A 17 29.37 42.88 11.41
N PRO A 18 28.31 42.87 10.56
CA PRO A 18 27.92 41.73 9.71
C PRO A 18 27.86 42.03 8.19
N GLY A 19 27.71 40.98 7.38
CA GLY A 19 27.03 41.05 6.07
C GLY A 19 27.91 40.93 4.82
N THR A 20 28.01 39.73 4.26
CA THR A 20 27.95 39.47 2.81
C THR A 20 27.61 37.98 2.62
N THR A 21 26.42 37.71 2.11
CA THR A 21 25.96 36.38 1.69
C THR A 21 26.66 35.97 0.40
N PRO A 22 27.25 34.77 0.30
CA PRO A 22 27.61 34.20 -0.99
C PRO A 22 26.36 33.63 -1.66
N GLU A 23 26.08 34.19 -2.83
CA GLU A 23 25.08 33.78 -3.82
C GLU A 23 25.39 32.37 -4.33
N VAL A 24 24.68 31.36 -3.82
CA VAL A 24 24.72 30.00 -4.37
C VAL A 24 23.74 29.93 -5.54
N THR A 25 24.22 30.26 -6.74
CA THR A 25 23.48 30.06 -7.98
C THR A 25 23.35 28.58 -8.28
N GLY A 26 22.13 28.07 -8.18
CA GLY A 26 21.77 26.71 -8.53
C GLY A 26 21.89 26.44 -10.03
N ARG A 27 22.55 25.34 -10.37
CA ARG A 27 22.28 24.57 -11.59
C ARG A 27 21.72 23.22 -11.19
N TRP A 28 20.40 23.15 -11.07
CA TRP A 28 19.69 21.89 -11.04
C TRP A 28 19.90 21.19 -12.38
N THR A 29 20.38 19.95 -12.37
CA THR A 29 20.53 19.09 -13.56
C THR A 29 19.42 18.03 -13.57
N PRO A 30 18.18 18.37 -13.99
CA PRO A 30 17.07 17.41 -14.05
C PRO A 30 17.28 16.19 -14.98
N PRO A 31 18.02 16.24 -16.12
CA PRO A 31 18.02 15.11 -17.05
C PRO A 31 18.82 13.89 -16.58
N LEU A 32 19.85 14.07 -15.74
CA LEU A 32 20.68 12.96 -15.26
C LEU A 32 19.98 12.15 -14.16
N LEU A 33 19.20 12.82 -13.31
CA LEU A 33 18.37 12.14 -12.29
C LEU A 33 17.23 11.37 -12.94
N LEU A 34 16.55 11.96 -13.93
CA LEU A 34 15.54 11.28 -14.74
C LEU A 34 16.12 10.09 -15.51
N ALA A 35 17.28 10.25 -16.16
CA ALA A 35 17.94 9.15 -16.86
C ALA A 35 18.41 8.03 -15.91
N GLY A 36 18.86 8.39 -14.71
CA GLY A 36 19.23 7.44 -13.65
C GLY A 36 18.02 6.64 -13.16
N LEU A 37 16.88 7.31 -12.93
CA LEU A 37 15.62 6.67 -12.53
C LEU A 37 15.07 5.75 -13.62
N VAL A 38 15.10 6.18 -14.89
CA VAL A 38 14.67 5.36 -16.04
C VAL A 38 15.56 4.13 -16.21
N SER A 39 16.89 4.28 -16.05
CA SER A 39 17.84 3.17 -16.16
C SER A 39 17.71 2.18 -15.00
N ALA A 40 17.45 2.66 -13.79
CA ALA A 40 17.14 1.84 -12.64
C ALA A 40 15.83 1.06 -12.84
N GLY A 41 14.78 1.72 -13.35
CA GLY A 41 13.50 1.10 -13.69
C GLY A 41 13.60 0.02 -14.77
N LEU A 42 14.36 0.27 -15.84
CA LEU A 42 14.65 -0.71 -16.88
C LEU A 42 15.49 -1.89 -16.34
N GLY A 43 16.44 -1.63 -15.46
CA GLY A 43 17.24 -2.65 -14.79
C GLY A 43 16.39 -3.60 -13.94
N VAL A 44 15.43 -3.02 -13.21
CA VAL A 44 14.41 -3.71 -12.42
C VAL A 44 13.52 -4.61 -13.30
N LEU A 45 12.95 -4.05 -14.38
CA LEU A 45 12.11 -4.79 -15.33
C LEU A 45 12.85 -5.97 -15.95
N ARG A 46 14.10 -5.75 -16.34
CA ARG A 46 14.97 -6.80 -16.89
C ARG A 46 15.25 -7.90 -15.87
N ASN A 47 15.53 -7.55 -14.62
CA ASN A 47 15.77 -8.52 -13.54
C ASN A 47 14.52 -9.34 -13.22
N LEU A 48 13.34 -8.70 -13.22
CA LEU A 48 12.04 -9.38 -13.04
C LEU A 48 11.77 -10.35 -14.20
N TRP A 49 11.95 -9.92 -15.45
CA TRP A 49 11.81 -10.78 -16.63
C TRP A 49 12.74 -12.00 -16.58
N TRP A 50 13.99 -11.80 -16.15
CA TRP A 50 14.94 -12.90 -15.94
C TRP A 50 14.49 -13.88 -14.86
N ALA A 51 13.97 -13.38 -13.73
CA ALA A 51 13.45 -14.24 -12.68
C ALA A 51 12.24 -15.07 -13.16
N VAL A 52 11.30 -14.46 -13.87
CA VAL A 52 10.13 -15.13 -14.46
C VAL A 52 10.55 -16.20 -15.47
N LYS A 53 11.50 -15.87 -16.35
CA LYS A 53 12.03 -16.80 -17.35
C LYS A 53 12.73 -18.01 -16.73
N CYS A 54 13.54 -17.78 -15.69
CA CYS A 54 14.18 -18.87 -14.93
C CYS A 54 13.14 -19.76 -14.25
N PHE A 55 12.11 -19.16 -13.68
CA PHE A 55 11.01 -19.87 -13.04
C PHE A 55 10.23 -20.75 -14.04
N ALA A 56 9.79 -20.17 -15.17
CA ALA A 56 9.04 -20.88 -16.21
C ALA A 56 9.86 -22.04 -16.81
N ARG A 57 11.17 -21.83 -17.04
CA ARG A 57 12.08 -22.89 -17.50
C ARG A 57 12.28 -23.97 -16.44
N GLY A 58 12.38 -23.59 -15.17
CA GLY A 58 12.46 -24.53 -14.06
C GLY A 58 11.23 -25.42 -13.98
N LEU A 59 10.04 -24.83 -14.07
CA LEU A 59 8.77 -25.55 -14.08
C LEU A 59 8.64 -26.49 -15.29
N GLY A 60 8.95 -26.00 -16.49
CA GLY A 60 8.96 -26.84 -17.70
C GLY A 60 9.93 -28.02 -17.56
N ARG A 61 11.11 -27.80 -16.96
CA ARG A 61 12.08 -28.87 -16.71
C ARG A 61 11.56 -29.90 -15.71
N LEU A 62 10.91 -29.48 -14.62
CA LEU A 62 10.25 -30.40 -13.69
C LEU A 62 9.19 -31.25 -14.39
N LEU A 63 8.33 -30.64 -15.23
CA LEU A 63 7.29 -31.35 -15.97
C LEU A 63 7.86 -32.33 -17.01
N THR A 64 9.04 -32.07 -17.55
CA THR A 64 9.76 -32.98 -18.46
C THR A 64 10.64 -34.03 -17.74
N GLY A 65 10.50 -34.19 -16.42
CA GLY A 65 11.24 -35.17 -15.63
C GLY A 65 12.69 -34.78 -15.27
N LYS A 66 13.12 -33.55 -15.58
CA LYS A 66 14.47 -33.03 -15.28
C LYS A 66 14.49 -32.35 -13.91
N PHE A 67 14.28 -33.14 -12.86
CA PHE A 67 14.04 -32.64 -11.49
C PHE A 67 15.21 -31.82 -10.91
N SER A 68 16.45 -32.30 -11.02
CA SER A 68 17.62 -31.61 -10.46
C SER A 68 17.87 -30.25 -11.11
N THR A 69 17.79 -30.20 -12.44
CA THR A 69 17.97 -28.96 -13.20
C THR A 69 16.77 -28.02 -13.04
N GLY A 70 15.56 -28.56 -12.98
CA GLY A 70 14.35 -27.77 -12.72
C GLY A 70 14.38 -27.09 -11.36
N GLY A 71 14.76 -27.83 -10.31
CA GLY A 71 14.91 -27.30 -8.96
C GLY A 71 15.97 -26.19 -8.84
N GLN A 72 17.12 -26.35 -9.52
CA GLN A 72 18.17 -25.31 -9.51
C GLN A 72 17.73 -24.01 -10.19
N GLU A 73 17.00 -24.08 -11.31
CA GLU A 73 16.50 -22.88 -12.01
C GLU A 73 15.39 -22.18 -11.22
N LEU A 74 14.52 -22.96 -10.55
CA LEU A 74 13.53 -22.40 -9.62
C LEU A 74 14.21 -21.66 -8.48
N ARG A 75 15.22 -22.26 -7.85
CA ARG A 75 16.00 -21.63 -6.77
C ARG A 75 16.67 -20.34 -7.23
N ARG A 76 17.28 -20.32 -8.43
CA ARG A 76 17.88 -19.11 -9.01
C ARG A 76 16.85 -18.00 -9.26
N GLY A 77 15.68 -18.35 -9.78
CA GLY A 77 14.56 -17.42 -9.94
C GLY A 77 14.13 -16.79 -8.63
N VAL A 78 13.96 -17.61 -7.57
CA VAL A 78 13.60 -17.14 -6.23
C VAL A 78 14.69 -16.23 -5.64
N LEU A 79 15.96 -16.63 -5.70
CA LEU A 79 17.07 -15.81 -5.19
C LEU A 79 17.14 -14.44 -5.88
N LYS A 80 16.81 -14.36 -7.17
CA LYS A 80 16.76 -13.09 -7.90
C LYS A 80 15.58 -12.22 -7.51
N LEU A 81 14.45 -12.81 -7.11
CA LEU A 81 13.32 -12.08 -6.54
C LEU A 81 13.67 -11.50 -5.16
N VAL A 82 14.39 -12.23 -4.32
CA VAL A 82 14.87 -11.72 -3.00
C VAL A 82 15.78 -10.50 -3.15
N GLN A 83 16.48 -10.36 -4.28
CA GLN A 83 17.37 -9.23 -4.55
C GLN A 83 16.66 -7.98 -5.08
N LEU A 84 15.36 -8.04 -5.38
CA LEU A 84 14.59 -6.88 -5.80
C LEU A 84 14.13 -6.08 -4.58
N PRO A 85 14.07 -4.74 -4.66
CA PRO A 85 13.39 -3.93 -3.66
C PRO A 85 11.95 -4.42 -3.51
N LEU A 86 11.48 -4.52 -2.26
CA LEU A 86 10.14 -5.01 -1.94
C LEU A 86 9.05 -4.21 -2.69
N ASP A 87 9.22 -2.89 -2.79
CA ASP A 87 8.26 -1.98 -3.43
C ASP A 87 8.16 -2.21 -4.94
N VAL A 88 9.26 -2.57 -5.59
CA VAL A 88 9.33 -2.95 -7.01
C VAL A 88 8.68 -4.31 -7.26
N LEU A 89 8.92 -5.24 -6.34
CA LEU A 89 8.38 -6.59 -6.38
C LEU A 89 6.86 -6.56 -6.21
N LEU A 90 6.36 -5.73 -5.30
CA LEU A 90 4.95 -5.55 -5.04
C LEU A 90 4.24 -4.74 -6.15
N SER A 91 4.90 -3.73 -6.74
CA SER A 91 4.31 -2.88 -7.79
C SER A 91 4.16 -3.55 -9.17
N LEU A 92 4.99 -4.52 -9.54
CA LEU A 92 4.87 -5.22 -10.85
C LEU A 92 4.80 -6.75 -10.77
N GLY A 93 5.21 -7.36 -9.67
CA GLY A 93 5.48 -8.80 -9.59
C GLY A 93 4.76 -9.56 -8.47
N GLY A 94 4.00 -8.88 -7.60
CA GLY A 94 3.51 -9.48 -6.36
C GLY A 94 2.59 -10.68 -6.59
N ARG A 95 1.75 -10.65 -7.63
CA ARG A 95 0.87 -11.77 -8.03
C ARG A 95 1.67 -12.94 -8.62
N VAL A 96 2.72 -12.64 -9.39
CA VAL A 96 3.61 -13.66 -9.96
C VAL A 96 4.40 -14.33 -8.85
N LEU A 97 5.01 -13.54 -7.96
CA LEU A 97 5.68 -14.03 -6.76
C LEU A 97 4.73 -14.87 -5.89
N SER A 98 3.52 -14.38 -5.64
CA SER A 98 2.50 -15.14 -4.88
C SER A 98 2.20 -16.48 -5.53
N GLY A 99 1.99 -16.52 -6.86
CA GLY A 99 1.76 -17.75 -7.60
C GLY A 99 2.93 -18.73 -7.46
N ILE A 100 4.17 -18.23 -7.56
CA ILE A 100 5.40 -19.00 -7.35
C ILE A 100 5.45 -19.57 -5.93
N GLN A 101 5.27 -18.73 -4.91
CA GLN A 101 5.35 -19.12 -3.50
C GLN A 101 4.26 -20.14 -3.13
N THR A 102 3.06 -20.01 -3.68
CA THR A 102 1.99 -21.01 -3.50
C THR A 102 2.34 -22.33 -4.16
N LEU A 103 2.90 -22.32 -5.39
CA LEU A 103 3.30 -23.54 -6.09
C LEU A 103 4.34 -24.33 -5.29
N VAL A 104 5.31 -23.66 -4.67
CA VAL A 104 6.39 -24.30 -3.89
C VAL A 104 6.03 -24.50 -2.41
N GLY A 105 4.79 -24.21 -2.00
CA GLY A 105 4.30 -24.42 -0.63
C GLY A 105 4.81 -23.44 0.43
N ILE A 106 5.41 -22.31 0.02
CA ILE A 106 5.81 -21.23 0.94
C ILE A 106 4.59 -20.46 1.45
N GLU A 107 3.64 -20.20 0.54
CA GLU A 107 2.44 -19.41 0.78
C GLU A 107 1.19 -20.29 0.67
N PRO A 108 0.16 -20.10 1.52
CA PRO A 108 -1.05 -20.89 1.46
C PRO A 108 -1.80 -20.73 0.13
N VAL A 109 -2.58 -21.75 -0.22
CA VAL A 109 -3.61 -21.63 -1.27
C VAL A 109 -4.67 -20.63 -0.80
N GLY A 110 -5.13 -19.77 -1.71
CA GLY A 110 -6.16 -18.79 -1.37
C GLY A 110 -7.48 -19.46 -1.02
N SER A 111 -8.06 -19.12 0.12
CA SER A 111 -9.42 -19.51 0.53
C SER A 111 -10.46 -18.48 0.05
N ARG A 112 -11.74 -18.87 0.08
CA ARG A 112 -12.86 -17.94 -0.18
C ARG A 112 -13.25 -17.20 1.11
N LEU A 113 -13.99 -16.10 0.95
CA LEU A 113 -14.65 -15.43 2.07
C LEU A 113 -15.69 -16.37 2.69
N ALA A 114 -15.81 -16.33 4.02
CA ALA A 114 -16.86 -17.05 4.72
C ALA A 114 -18.24 -16.43 4.43
N PRO A 115 -19.33 -17.22 4.38
CA PRO A 115 -20.68 -16.69 4.09
C PRO A 115 -21.10 -15.53 5.01
N ARG A 116 -20.72 -15.60 6.31
CA ARG A 116 -20.99 -14.51 7.27
C ARG A 116 -20.26 -13.22 6.91
N GLN A 117 -19.02 -13.30 6.42
CA GLN A 117 -18.27 -12.13 5.97
C GLN A 117 -18.92 -11.54 4.71
N ILE A 118 -19.36 -12.38 3.77
CA ILE A 118 -20.07 -11.93 2.57
C ILE A 118 -21.36 -11.19 2.94
N ALA A 119 -22.13 -11.71 3.90
CA ALA A 119 -23.35 -11.06 4.38
C ALA A 119 -23.08 -9.66 4.96
N GLU A 120 -22.03 -9.51 5.77
CA GLU A 120 -21.63 -8.20 6.31
C GLU A 120 -21.13 -7.25 5.20
N LEU A 121 -20.29 -7.74 4.29
CA LEU A 121 -19.78 -6.93 3.18
C LEU A 121 -20.90 -6.47 2.24
N ARG A 122 -21.94 -7.27 2.04
CA ARG A 122 -23.11 -6.90 1.23
C ARG A 122 -23.87 -5.71 1.82
N LYS A 123 -23.81 -5.47 3.13
CA LYS A 123 -24.40 -4.27 3.75
C LYS A 123 -23.73 -2.99 3.24
N VAL A 124 -22.42 -3.03 2.95
CA VAL A 124 -21.67 -1.89 2.44
C VAL A 124 -21.71 -1.89 0.91
N PHE A 125 -21.17 -2.94 0.29
CA PHE A 125 -20.91 -3.00 -1.14
C PHE A 125 -22.09 -3.49 -1.99
N GLY A 126 -23.12 -4.07 -1.40
CA GLY A 126 -24.22 -4.66 -2.17
C GLY A 126 -23.71 -5.72 -3.16
N ASP A 127 -24.10 -5.60 -4.43
CA ASP A 127 -23.63 -6.48 -5.51
C ASP A 127 -22.51 -5.86 -6.37
N SER A 128 -21.92 -4.74 -5.94
CA SER A 128 -20.88 -4.06 -6.73
C SER A 128 -19.53 -4.78 -6.71
N LEU A 129 -19.35 -5.72 -5.79
CA LEU A 129 -18.19 -6.62 -5.69
C LEU A 129 -18.53 -8.01 -6.22
N ASP A 130 -17.66 -8.56 -7.05
CA ASP A 130 -17.62 -9.99 -7.35
C ASP A 130 -16.89 -10.72 -6.21
N TYR A 131 -17.65 -11.16 -5.22
CA TYR A 131 -17.17 -11.90 -4.05
C TYR A 131 -16.57 -13.27 -4.41
N GLU A 132 -17.03 -13.90 -5.48
CA GLU A 132 -16.56 -15.22 -5.92
C GLU A 132 -15.14 -15.17 -6.49
N ARG A 133 -14.71 -13.99 -6.96
CA ARG A 133 -13.32 -13.74 -7.37
C ARG A 133 -12.38 -13.45 -6.20
N VAL A 134 -12.89 -13.06 -5.03
CA VAL A 134 -12.06 -12.69 -3.89
C VAL A 134 -11.37 -13.92 -3.30
N ARG A 135 -10.07 -13.79 -3.02
CA ARG A 135 -9.27 -14.82 -2.34
C ARG A 135 -8.62 -14.25 -1.10
N LEU A 136 -8.58 -15.04 -0.02
CA LEU A 136 -7.84 -14.70 1.18
C LEU A 136 -6.65 -15.64 1.33
N LYS A 137 -5.49 -15.08 1.60
CA LYS A 137 -4.29 -15.82 1.97
C LYS A 137 -3.87 -15.38 3.35
N VAL A 138 -4.07 -16.26 4.33
CA VAL A 138 -3.83 -15.95 5.74
C VAL A 138 -2.69 -16.81 6.27
N GLY A 139 -1.74 -16.18 6.98
CA GLY A 139 -0.66 -16.87 7.67
C GLY A 139 0.72 -16.59 7.07
N ARG A 140 1.44 -17.64 6.68
CA ARG A 140 2.81 -17.52 6.17
C ARG A 140 2.79 -17.05 4.72
N LEU A 141 3.18 -15.79 4.48
CA LEU A 141 3.16 -15.19 3.13
C LEU A 141 4.56 -15.12 2.48
N GLY A 142 5.58 -15.66 3.15
CA GLY A 142 6.96 -15.65 2.66
C GLY A 142 7.49 -14.23 2.51
N LEU A 143 8.01 -13.88 1.34
CA LEU A 143 8.54 -12.54 1.05
C LEU A 143 7.45 -11.45 1.14
N LEU A 144 6.18 -11.83 0.94
CA LEU A 144 5.05 -10.92 1.07
C LEU A 144 4.70 -10.61 2.54
N SER A 145 5.23 -11.38 3.51
CA SER A 145 5.08 -11.06 4.94
C SER A 145 5.85 -9.82 5.35
N LEU A 146 6.84 -9.38 4.56
CA LEU A 146 7.65 -8.19 4.85
C LEU A 146 6.84 -6.89 4.89
N ALA A 147 5.65 -6.87 4.27
CA ALA A 147 4.73 -5.74 4.39
C ALA A 147 4.26 -5.51 5.83
N GLY A 148 4.28 -6.54 6.70
CA GLY A 148 3.93 -6.42 8.12
C GLY A 148 2.47 -6.08 8.42
N ARG A 149 1.63 -5.88 7.40
CA ARG A 149 0.22 -5.46 7.49
C ARG A 149 -0.65 -6.21 6.47
N PRO A 150 -2.00 -6.21 6.61
CA PRO A 150 -2.86 -6.71 5.55
C PRO A 150 -2.70 -5.83 4.31
N PHE A 151 -2.80 -6.42 3.14
CA PHE A 151 -2.80 -5.67 1.89
C PHE A 151 -3.49 -6.46 0.78
N VAL A 152 -3.87 -5.75 -0.28
CA VAL A 152 -4.55 -6.30 -1.45
C VAL A 152 -3.68 -6.23 -2.68
N LEU A 153 -3.64 -7.33 -3.45
CA LEU A 153 -3.15 -7.33 -4.83
C LEU A 153 -4.23 -7.94 -5.74
N GLY A 154 -4.84 -7.10 -6.58
CA GLY A 154 -5.94 -7.51 -7.45
C GLY A 154 -7.17 -7.95 -6.66
N HIS A 155 -7.58 -9.21 -6.79
CA HIS A 155 -8.70 -9.79 -6.03
C HIS A 155 -8.25 -10.55 -4.77
N THR A 156 -6.96 -10.53 -4.44
CA THR A 156 -6.43 -11.32 -3.32
C THR A 156 -6.07 -10.42 -2.15
N LEU A 157 -6.66 -10.70 -0.99
CA LEU A 157 -6.30 -10.15 0.30
C LEU A 157 -5.25 -11.05 0.97
N TYR A 158 -4.13 -10.46 1.35
CA TYR A 158 -3.04 -11.09 2.06
C TYR A 158 -3.06 -10.64 3.52
N VAL A 159 -3.14 -11.60 4.45
CA VAL A 159 -3.20 -11.32 5.89
C VAL A 159 -2.03 -12.03 6.57
N PRO A 160 -0.98 -11.29 7.00
CA PRO A 160 0.14 -11.85 7.74
C PRO A 160 -0.27 -12.62 9.00
N ARG A 161 0.60 -13.55 9.43
CA ARG A 161 0.35 -14.42 10.59
C ARG A 161 0.16 -13.63 11.87
N ASP A 162 0.93 -12.56 12.05
CA ASP A 162 1.16 -11.90 13.34
C ASP A 162 0.18 -10.76 13.66
N ILE A 163 -0.87 -10.62 12.85
CA ILE A 163 -1.91 -9.60 13.06
C ILE A 163 -2.92 -10.11 14.09
N PRO A 164 -3.29 -9.30 15.10
CA PRO A 164 -4.32 -9.67 16.07
C PRO A 164 -5.62 -10.08 15.38
N ARG A 165 -6.11 -11.29 15.69
CA ARG A 165 -7.36 -11.83 15.16
C ARG A 165 -8.39 -11.92 16.27
N THR A 166 -9.65 -11.65 15.95
CA THR A 166 -10.76 -11.67 16.92
C THR A 166 -11.08 -13.10 17.36
N ASP A 167 -10.63 -14.11 16.62
CA ASP A 167 -10.74 -15.51 16.96
C ASP A 167 -9.44 -16.23 16.55
N ALA A 168 -8.82 -16.98 17.47
CA ALA A 168 -7.60 -17.73 17.18
C ALA A 168 -7.89 -18.96 16.29
N ALA A 169 -9.14 -19.45 16.29
CA ALA A 169 -9.59 -20.59 15.49
C ALA A 169 -10.13 -20.15 14.13
N ALA A 170 -10.82 -19.00 14.06
CA ALA A 170 -11.24 -18.41 12.80
C ALA A 170 -10.19 -17.39 12.36
N LEU A 171 -9.40 -17.71 11.33
CA LEU A 171 -8.41 -16.87 10.63
C LEU A 171 -9.04 -15.58 10.02
N GLN A 172 -9.73 -14.76 10.82
CA GLN A 172 -10.59 -13.67 10.38
C GLN A 172 -10.06 -12.34 10.90
N LEU A 173 -9.89 -11.41 9.95
CA LEU A 173 -9.58 -10.02 10.22
C LEU A 173 -10.80 -9.35 10.86
N PRO A 174 -10.64 -8.40 11.81
CA PRO A 174 -11.74 -7.58 12.29
C PRO A 174 -12.55 -6.99 11.12
N MET A 175 -13.88 -7.01 11.20
CA MET A 175 -14.75 -6.72 10.05
C MET A 175 -14.52 -5.32 9.45
N HIS A 176 -14.23 -4.33 10.29
CA HIS A 176 -13.91 -2.98 9.83
C HIS A 176 -12.62 -2.91 9.00
N LEU A 177 -11.59 -3.70 9.34
CA LEU A 177 -10.38 -3.82 8.52
C LEU A 177 -10.69 -4.62 7.25
N LEU A 178 -11.52 -5.65 7.33
CA LEU A 178 -11.95 -6.38 6.13
C LEU A 178 -12.67 -5.45 5.14
N ILE A 179 -13.51 -4.54 5.62
CA ILE A 179 -14.19 -3.55 4.77
C ILE A 179 -13.21 -2.60 4.12
N GLN A 180 -12.19 -2.13 4.83
CA GLN A 180 -11.12 -1.30 4.26
C GLN A 180 -10.45 -2.03 3.09
N GLU A 181 -10.00 -3.27 3.31
CA GLU A 181 -9.32 -4.05 2.28
C GLU A 181 -10.26 -4.43 1.12
N MET A 182 -11.53 -4.73 1.40
CA MET A 182 -12.50 -4.97 0.32
C MET A 182 -12.80 -3.70 -0.48
N GLY A 183 -12.66 -2.52 0.11
CA GLY A 183 -12.70 -1.24 -0.60
C GLY A 183 -11.62 -1.15 -1.68
N HIS A 184 -10.39 -1.57 -1.37
CA HIS A 184 -9.31 -1.66 -2.36
C HIS A 184 -9.60 -2.68 -3.47
N ILE A 185 -10.19 -3.82 -3.11
CA ILE A 185 -10.63 -4.79 -4.13
C ILE A 185 -11.75 -4.21 -5.00
N TRP A 186 -12.68 -3.44 -4.42
CA TRP A 186 -13.74 -2.77 -5.18
C TRP A 186 -13.15 -1.75 -6.14
N GLN A 187 -12.20 -0.94 -5.70
CA GLN A 187 -11.46 0.01 -6.56
C GLN A 187 -10.79 -0.72 -7.72
N TYR A 188 -10.08 -1.82 -7.45
CA TYR A 188 -9.50 -2.65 -8.51
C TYR A 188 -10.54 -3.24 -9.47
N GLN A 189 -11.67 -3.73 -8.94
CA GLN A 189 -12.72 -4.32 -9.76
C GLN A 189 -13.47 -3.28 -10.61
N ALA A 190 -13.67 -2.07 -10.10
CA ALA A 190 -14.46 -1.02 -10.74
C ALA A 190 -13.61 -0.11 -11.65
N GLY A 191 -12.40 0.27 -11.23
CA GLY A 191 -11.46 1.12 -11.97
C GLY A 191 -10.45 0.36 -12.84
N GLY A 192 -10.27 -0.94 -12.63
CA GLY A 192 -9.39 -1.77 -13.47
C GLY A 192 -7.91 -1.65 -13.10
N THR A 193 -7.02 -1.70 -14.10
CA THR A 193 -5.55 -1.72 -13.89
C THR A 193 -4.92 -0.34 -13.69
N ASP A 194 -5.69 0.73 -13.93
CA ASP A 194 -5.28 2.10 -13.61
C ASP A 194 -5.19 2.30 -12.09
N TYR A 195 -5.86 1.43 -11.33
CA TYR A 195 -5.52 1.14 -9.94
C TYR A 195 -4.13 0.48 -9.86
N VAL A 196 -3.10 1.32 -9.82
CA VAL A 196 -1.82 0.92 -9.21
C VAL A 196 -2.11 0.53 -7.77
N CYS A 197 -1.45 -0.49 -7.22
CA CYS A 197 -1.48 -0.76 -5.78
C CYS A 197 -0.88 0.46 -5.03
N GLU A 198 -1.64 1.54 -4.90
CA GLU A 198 -1.29 2.79 -4.23
C GLU A 198 -1.03 2.59 -2.74
N THR A 199 -1.51 1.47 -2.19
CA THR A 199 -1.22 0.97 -0.85
C THR A 199 0.27 0.72 -0.59
N LEU A 200 1.16 0.85 -1.59
CA LEU A 200 2.61 0.66 -1.47
C LEU A 200 3.42 1.95 -1.60
N TRP A 201 2.83 3.05 -2.05
CA TRP A 201 3.54 4.30 -2.40
C TRP A 201 3.36 5.40 -1.34
N SER A 202 3.32 4.97 -0.08
CA SER A 202 3.14 5.82 1.11
C SER A 202 4.14 6.98 1.30
N PRO A 203 5.26 7.15 0.55
CA PRO A 203 6.01 8.41 0.61
C PRO A 203 5.44 9.55 -0.25
N TRP A 204 4.71 9.25 -1.33
CA TRP A 204 4.17 10.27 -2.25
C TRP A 204 2.74 10.72 -1.90
N PHE A 205 2.02 9.86 -1.18
CA PHE A 205 0.72 10.18 -0.61
C PHE A 205 0.92 10.47 0.88
N GLY A 206 1.45 11.67 1.14
CA GLY A 206 1.67 12.17 2.50
C GLY A 206 0.41 12.06 3.34
N GLU A 207 0.57 11.78 4.64
CA GLU A 207 -0.47 11.72 5.68
C GLU A 207 -1.89 11.88 5.12
N GLY A 208 -2.43 10.76 4.60
CA GLY A 208 -3.62 10.75 3.75
C GLY A 208 -4.67 11.74 4.24
N SER A 209 -4.97 12.73 3.38
CA SER A 209 -5.79 13.88 3.75
C SER A 209 -7.08 13.40 4.40
N ASP A 210 -7.43 13.96 5.56
CA ASP A 210 -8.59 13.51 6.34
C ASP A 210 -9.85 13.50 5.45
N TRP A 211 -10.56 12.36 5.40
CA TRP A 211 -11.79 12.24 4.62
C TRP A 211 -12.83 13.26 5.08
N ARG A 212 -12.79 13.67 6.36
CA ARG A 212 -13.62 14.75 6.91
C ARG A 212 -13.39 16.05 6.17
N THR A 213 -12.14 16.50 6.07
CA THR A 213 -11.78 17.74 5.37
C THR A 213 -12.26 17.73 3.93
N ALA A 214 -12.19 16.59 3.24
CA ALA A 214 -12.69 16.47 1.88
C ALA A 214 -14.22 16.58 1.80
N LEU A 215 -14.95 15.89 2.69
CA LEU A 215 -16.41 15.98 2.74
C LEU A 215 -16.90 17.36 3.20
N ASP A 216 -16.21 18.01 4.13
CA ASP A 216 -16.49 19.37 4.60
C ASP A 216 -16.26 20.41 3.49
N ALA A 217 -15.28 20.16 2.62
CA ALA A 217 -15.07 20.94 1.40
C ALA A 217 -16.10 20.63 0.28
N GLY A 218 -17.06 19.74 0.53
CA GLY A 218 -18.11 19.38 -0.41
C GLY A 218 -17.68 18.40 -1.52
N ARG A 219 -16.50 17.77 -1.40
CA ARG A 219 -16.05 16.75 -2.37
C ARG A 219 -17.00 15.55 -2.34
N SER A 220 -17.39 15.10 -3.52
CA SER A 220 -18.18 13.89 -3.73
C SER A 220 -17.31 12.63 -3.64
N TRP A 221 -17.95 11.46 -3.58
CA TRP A 221 -17.28 10.16 -3.47
C TRP A 221 -16.17 9.94 -4.52
N GLY A 222 -16.47 10.18 -5.80
CA GLY A 222 -15.49 10.02 -6.88
C GLY A 222 -14.39 11.08 -6.89
N GLU A 223 -14.53 12.14 -6.10
CA GLU A 223 -13.49 13.15 -5.92
C GLU A 223 -12.60 12.83 -4.73
N LEU A 224 -12.97 11.89 -3.85
CA LEU A 224 -12.10 11.45 -2.75
C LEU A 224 -10.91 10.65 -3.30
N ASP A 225 -9.75 10.78 -2.64
CA ASP A 225 -8.65 9.87 -2.95
C ASP A 225 -8.98 8.42 -2.49
N PRO A 226 -8.28 7.41 -3.04
CA PRO A 226 -8.62 6.02 -2.76
C PRO A 226 -8.54 5.63 -1.28
N GLU A 227 -7.65 6.24 -0.51
CA GLU A 227 -7.50 6.00 0.92
C GLU A 227 -8.62 6.68 1.73
N GLN A 228 -9.02 7.88 1.33
CA GLN A 228 -10.19 8.57 1.90
C GLN A 228 -11.47 7.75 1.73
N GLN A 229 -11.68 7.20 0.54
CA GLN A 229 -12.81 6.34 0.23
C GLN A 229 -12.90 5.15 1.19
N VAL A 230 -11.83 4.36 1.30
CA VAL A 230 -11.84 3.16 2.15
C VAL A 230 -11.90 3.52 3.64
N ARG A 231 -11.30 4.64 4.06
CA ARG A 231 -11.35 5.10 5.45
C ARG A 231 -12.74 5.56 5.85
N LEU A 232 -13.44 6.29 4.97
CA LEU A 232 -14.85 6.66 5.16
C LEU A 232 -15.72 5.42 5.41
N LEU A 233 -15.61 4.40 4.55
CA LEU A 233 -16.40 3.17 4.70
C LEU A 233 -16.08 2.41 5.99
N LYS A 234 -14.79 2.29 6.33
CA LYS A 234 -14.33 1.65 7.56
C LYS A 234 -14.90 2.33 8.80
N VAL A 235 -14.80 3.67 8.86
CA VAL A 235 -15.29 4.45 10.01
C VAL A 235 -16.81 4.38 10.10
N ALA A 236 -17.51 4.57 8.98
CA ALA A 236 -18.97 4.43 8.92
C ALA A 236 -19.42 3.05 9.42
N TYR A 237 -18.74 1.97 9.03
CA TYR A 237 -19.07 0.65 9.54
C TYR A 237 -18.75 0.47 11.04
N ALA A 238 -17.58 0.94 11.49
CA ALA A 238 -17.09 0.66 12.83
C ALA A 238 -17.71 1.54 13.93
N ARG A 239 -18.16 2.76 13.61
CA ARG A 239 -18.44 3.81 14.61
C ARG A 239 -19.80 4.49 14.50
N SER A 240 -20.69 4.06 13.60
CA SER A 240 -21.91 4.85 13.33
C SER A 240 -23.25 4.15 13.47
N GLY A 241 -23.29 2.83 13.69
CA GLY A 241 -24.55 2.08 13.68
C GLY A 241 -25.32 2.11 12.35
N TYR A 242 -24.87 2.89 11.34
CA TYR A 242 -25.55 3.14 10.08
C TYR A 242 -25.92 1.84 9.33
N PHE A 243 -25.08 0.82 9.44
CA PHE A 243 -25.29 -0.48 8.79
C PHE A 243 -25.98 -1.52 9.70
N GLU A 244 -26.30 -1.18 10.95
CA GLU A 244 -26.93 -2.11 11.89
C GLU A 244 -28.45 -2.14 11.75
N ALA A 245 -29.08 -0.98 11.52
CA ALA A 245 -30.53 -0.87 11.37
C ALA A 245 -30.93 0.25 10.39
N PRO A 246 -32.09 0.13 9.70
CA PRO A 246 -32.63 1.20 8.87
C PRO A 246 -32.84 2.50 9.65
N GLY A 247 -32.54 3.63 9.04
CA GLY A 247 -32.77 4.97 9.62
C GLY A 247 -31.69 5.45 10.60
N GLN A 248 -30.66 4.65 10.85
CA GLN A 248 -29.50 5.08 11.62
C GLN A 248 -28.69 6.15 10.89
N ARG A 249 -28.10 7.07 11.64
CA ARG A 249 -27.35 8.21 11.12
C ARG A 249 -25.86 7.98 11.23
N PHE A 250 -25.11 8.45 10.25
CA PHE A 250 -23.67 8.55 10.35
C PHE A 250 -23.26 9.89 10.96
N VAL A 251 -23.26 9.95 12.28
CA VAL A 251 -22.69 11.07 13.04
C VAL A 251 -21.27 10.69 13.43
N ASP A 252 -20.32 11.56 13.10
CA ASP A 252 -18.94 11.37 13.50
C ASP A 252 -18.79 11.57 15.00
N GLU A 253 -18.32 10.55 15.72
CA GLU A 253 -18.14 10.63 17.18
C GLU A 253 -17.08 11.64 17.61
N ASP A 254 -16.09 11.92 16.75
CA ASP A 254 -14.97 12.80 17.09
C ASP A 254 -15.33 14.28 16.88
N THR A 255 -16.16 14.59 15.87
CA THR A 255 -16.51 15.98 15.51
C THR A 255 -17.98 16.35 15.74
N GLY A 256 -18.87 15.37 15.93
CA GLY A 256 -20.31 15.56 16.02
C GLY A 256 -21.00 15.90 14.69
N VAL A 257 -20.27 15.94 13.58
CA VAL A 257 -20.81 16.28 12.26
C VAL A 257 -21.62 15.11 11.71
N ASP A 258 -22.80 15.40 11.17
CA ASP A 258 -23.68 14.41 10.54
C ASP A 258 -23.34 14.28 9.04
N TYR A 259 -22.68 13.18 8.69
CA TYR A 259 -22.30 12.83 7.31
C TYR A 259 -23.29 11.85 6.66
N THR A 260 -24.47 11.63 7.24
CA THR A 260 -25.46 10.65 6.74
C THR A 260 -25.79 10.84 5.27
N GLY A 261 -25.99 12.10 4.85
CA GLY A 261 -26.33 12.43 3.47
C GLY A 261 -25.17 12.19 2.49
N GLN A 262 -23.95 12.52 2.89
CA GLN A 262 -22.73 12.28 2.11
C GLN A 262 -22.47 10.77 1.96
N LEU A 263 -22.59 10.01 3.06
CA LEU A 263 -22.43 8.56 3.04
C LEU A 263 -23.48 7.88 2.16
N ALA A 264 -24.75 8.29 2.25
CA ALA A 264 -25.81 7.72 1.41
C ALA A 264 -25.51 7.89 -0.10
N ARG A 265 -25.05 9.07 -0.51
CA ARG A 265 -24.64 9.34 -1.90
C ARG A 265 -23.38 8.56 -2.30
N ALA A 266 -22.43 8.42 -1.38
CA ALA A 266 -21.24 7.61 -1.61
C ALA A 266 -21.59 6.14 -1.82
N LEU A 267 -22.47 5.58 -0.99
CA LEU A 267 -22.95 4.19 -1.13
C LEU A 267 -23.73 3.96 -2.42
N GLU A 268 -24.51 4.94 -2.89
CA GLU A 268 -25.17 4.87 -4.19
C GLU A 268 -24.15 4.76 -5.34
N GLN A 269 -23.13 5.63 -5.35
CA GLN A 269 -22.08 5.58 -6.35
C GLN A 269 -21.28 4.27 -6.27
N LEU A 270 -20.86 3.88 -5.06
CA LEU A 270 -20.11 2.65 -4.83
C LEU A 270 -20.88 1.41 -5.28
N ARG A 271 -22.18 1.32 -4.97
CA ARG A 271 -23.04 0.18 -5.35
C ARG A 271 -23.34 0.15 -6.85
N THR A 272 -23.30 1.31 -7.51
CA THR A 272 -23.42 1.42 -8.98
C THR A 272 -22.05 1.42 -9.70
N ARG A 273 -20.96 1.10 -8.98
CA ARG A 273 -19.58 1.02 -9.49
C ARG A 273 -19.07 2.34 -10.09
N LYS A 274 -19.51 3.47 -9.55
CA LYS A 274 -19.06 4.82 -9.93
C LYS A 274 -18.09 5.39 -8.91
N GLY A 275 -17.22 6.29 -9.37
CA GLY A 275 -16.24 6.99 -8.53
C GLY A 275 -15.09 6.11 -8.06
N ALA A 276 -14.80 5.01 -8.76
CA ALA A 276 -13.50 4.36 -8.61
C ALA A 276 -12.42 5.29 -9.20
N PRO A 277 -11.22 5.32 -8.61
CA PRO A 277 -10.08 6.07 -9.14
C PRO A 277 -9.65 5.59 -10.53
#